data_AF-A0A920NN33-F1
#
_entry.id   AF-A0A920NN33-F1
#
_cell.length_a   1.000
_cell.length_b   1.000
_cell.length_c   1.000
_cell.angle_alpha   90.00
_cell.angle_beta   90.00
_cell.angle_gamma   90.00
#
_symmetry.space_group_name_H-M   'P 1'
#
loop_
_entity.id
_entity.type
_entity.pdbx_description
1 polymer ?
#
loop_
_entity_poly.entity_id
_entity_poly.type
_entity_poly.pdbx_seq_one_letter_code
_entity_poly.pdbx_strand_id
1 'polypeptide(L)'
;MKKREGFKELQGGGNTGYDKNDFLFKVRINTSSDLALLQLKLSSTDEISNETYLGLTRDDFDQNPYMRYRASQKDKMDADHEQFSLTAIKKPFENLDITSTLYDNHFHRNWYKLNKVNGHSIGSILSNITVQIQLINYYLLTIVLMIFMILRRIIKYMSPVVFKLS
;
A
#
# COMPACT_ATOMS: atom_id res chain seq x y z
N MET A 1 0.72 24.93 1.66
CA MET A 1 0.03 23.81 1.00
C MET A 1 0.92 23.16 -0.03
N LYS A 2 1.34 21.91 0.24
CA LYS A 2 2.08 21.07 -0.69
C LYS A 2 1.10 20.14 -1.38
N LYS A 3 0.95 20.32 -2.69
CA LYS A 3 0.14 19.47 -3.56
C LYS A 3 1.04 18.56 -4.39
N ARG A 4 0.66 17.30 -4.53
CA ARG A 4 1.33 16.32 -5.38
C ARG A 4 0.26 15.55 -6.15
N GLU A 5 0.54 15.20 -7.40
CA GLU A 5 -0.38 14.44 -8.25
C GLU A 5 -0.46 12.94 -7.90
N GLY A 6 0.44 12.45 -7.03
CA GLY A 6 0.57 11.02 -6.74
C GLY A 6 1.39 10.30 -7.80
N PHE A 7 1.57 8.99 -7.62
CA PHE A 7 2.28 8.12 -8.57
C PHE A 7 1.35 7.09 -9.24
N LYS A 8 0.10 6.98 -8.76
CA LYS A 8 -0.85 5.97 -9.25
C LYS A 8 -1.68 6.51 -10.40
N GLU A 9 -1.97 5.64 -11.35
CA GLU A 9 -2.80 5.93 -12.52
C GLU A 9 -4.20 5.35 -12.31
N LEU A 10 -5.16 6.22 -12.01
CA LEU A 10 -6.55 5.80 -11.85
C LEU A 10 -7.16 5.47 -13.22
N GLN A 11 -7.73 4.27 -13.34
CA GLN A 11 -8.48 3.88 -14.53
C GLN A 11 -9.66 4.84 -14.76
N GLY A 12 -9.65 5.55 -15.89
CA GLY A 12 -10.63 6.60 -16.20
C GLY A 12 -10.22 8.00 -15.74
N GLY A 13 -9.01 8.17 -15.20
CA GLY A 13 -8.47 9.45 -14.76
C GLY A 13 -9.02 9.94 -13.43
N GLY A 14 -8.32 10.91 -12.83
CA GLY A 14 -8.67 11.52 -11.56
C GLY A 14 -7.45 11.71 -10.66
N ASN A 15 -7.65 12.41 -9.54
CA ASN A 15 -6.59 12.71 -8.59
C ASN A 15 -6.28 11.48 -7.72
N THR A 16 -5.03 11.04 -7.70
CA THR A 16 -4.51 9.97 -6.82
C THR A 16 -3.46 10.48 -5.83
N GLY A 17 -3.26 11.79 -5.82
CA GLY A 17 -2.30 12.48 -5.01
C GLY A 17 -2.85 12.99 -3.69
N TYR A 18 -2.08 13.89 -3.08
CA TYR A 18 -2.38 14.43 -1.77
C TYR A 18 -2.13 15.94 -1.69
N ASP A 19 -2.89 16.56 -0.79
CA ASP A 19 -2.77 17.95 -0.37
C ASP A 19 -2.41 17.96 1.12
N LYS A 20 -1.25 18.52 1.46
CA LYS A 20 -0.75 18.57 2.84
C LYS A 20 -0.33 19.96 3.26
N ASN A 21 -0.79 20.41 4.42
CA ASN A 21 -0.29 21.56 5.15
C ASN A 21 0.45 21.06 6.39
N ASP A 22 1.66 21.54 6.61
CA ASP A 22 2.47 21.16 7.76
C ASP A 22 3.16 22.40 8.30
N PHE A 23 2.92 22.68 9.57
CA PHE A 23 3.50 23.78 10.32
C PHE A 23 4.23 23.22 11.53
N LEU A 24 5.47 23.67 11.72
CA LEU A 24 6.27 23.36 12.88
C LEU A 24 6.95 24.62 13.38
N PHE A 25 6.66 24.98 14.63
CA PHE A 25 7.43 25.94 15.38
C PHE A 25 8.19 25.23 16.50
N LYS A 26 9.49 25.49 16.59
CA LYS A 26 10.35 24.91 17.61
C LYS A 26 11.37 25.92 18.08
N VAL A 27 11.38 26.19 19.37
CA VAL A 27 12.35 27.08 20.01
C VAL A 27 13.00 26.35 21.19
N ARG A 28 14.29 26.59 21.37
CA ARG A 28 15.08 26.04 22.46
C ARG A 28 15.95 27.14 23.04
N ILE A 29 15.98 27.20 24.37
CA ILE A 29 16.85 28.05 25.15
C ILE A 29 17.76 27.14 25.97
N ASN A 30 19.06 27.39 25.92
CA ASN A 30 20.04 26.73 26.78
C ASN A 30 20.56 27.75 27.80
N THR A 31 20.77 27.33 29.04
CA THR A 31 21.31 28.19 30.09
C THR A 31 22.50 27.52 30.77
N SER A 32 23.33 28.33 31.42
CA SER A 32 24.43 27.86 32.27
C SER A 32 24.01 27.55 33.71
N SER A 33 22.71 27.63 34.02
CA SER A 33 22.16 27.28 35.34
C SER A 33 21.76 25.81 35.41
N ASP A 34 21.35 25.35 36.60
CA ASP A 34 20.79 24.01 36.81
C ASP A 34 19.62 23.72 35.85
N LEU A 35 18.84 24.73 35.42
CA LEU A 35 17.89 24.57 34.32
C LEU A 35 18.63 24.67 32.99
N ALA A 36 19.34 23.60 32.62
CA ALA A 36 20.22 23.58 31.45
C ALA A 36 19.49 23.86 30.13
N LEU A 37 18.23 23.41 29.98
CA LEU A 37 17.49 23.55 28.71
C LEU A 37 15.99 23.70 28.93
N LEU A 38 15.37 24.59 28.15
CA LEU A 38 13.93 24.67 27.96
C LEU A 38 13.61 24.66 26.45
N GLN A 39 12.67 23.82 26.02
CA GLN A 39 12.28 23.69 24.63
C GLN A 39 10.77 23.66 24.50
N LEU A 40 10.23 24.53 23.66
CA LEU A 40 8.85 24.52 23.22
C LEU A 40 8.77 24.01 21.79
N LYS A 41 7.81 23.13 21.52
CA LYS A 41 7.44 22.67 20.18
C LYS A 41 5.94 22.79 20.00
N LEU A 42 5.54 23.38 18.89
CA LEU A 42 4.16 23.45 18.41
C LEU A 42 4.15 22.91 16.99
N SER A 43 3.24 22.01 16.65
CA SER A 43 3.04 21.58 15.27
C SER A 43 1.58 21.36 14.94
N SER A 44 1.21 21.67 13.71
CA SER A 44 -0.12 21.42 13.15
C SER A 44 0.04 20.85 11.75
N THR A 45 -0.74 19.84 11.41
CA THR A 45 -0.71 19.18 10.12
C THR A 45 -2.13 18.86 9.67
N ASP A 46 -2.46 19.23 8.44
CA ASP A 46 -3.71 18.84 7.76
C ASP A 46 -3.37 18.10 6.46
N GLU A 47 -4.05 17.00 6.18
CA GLU A 47 -3.78 16.16 5.03
C GLU A 47 -5.07 15.58 4.41
N ILE A 48 -5.26 15.83 3.11
CA ILE A 48 -6.23 15.14 2.29
C ILE A 48 -5.46 14.29 1.27
N SER A 49 -5.66 12.97 1.32
CA SER A 49 -4.95 12.01 0.47
C SER A 49 -5.94 11.13 -0.28
N ASN A 50 -5.93 11.21 -1.62
CA ASN A 50 -6.72 10.33 -2.47
C ASN A 50 -6.04 8.97 -2.56
N GLU A 51 -6.05 8.20 -1.48
CA GLU A 51 -5.39 6.91 -1.37
C GLU A 51 -6.37 5.76 -1.17
N THR A 52 -5.99 4.59 -1.69
CA THR A 52 -6.78 3.36 -1.61
C THR A 52 -6.00 2.21 -1.02
N TYR A 53 -6.71 1.33 -0.31
CA TYR A 53 -6.22 0.02 0.12
C TYR A 53 -6.58 -1.10 -0.85
N LEU A 54 -7.31 -0.78 -1.92
CA LEU A 54 -7.59 -1.73 -2.96
C LEU A 54 -6.29 -2.02 -3.71
N GLY A 55 -5.76 -3.22 -3.52
CA GLY A 55 -4.63 -3.74 -4.28
C GLY A 55 -5.04 -4.15 -5.70
N LEU A 56 -4.05 -4.50 -6.51
CA LEU A 56 -4.22 -5.08 -7.84
C LEU A 56 -4.24 -6.61 -7.76
N THR A 57 -4.84 -7.25 -8.77
CA THR A 57 -4.55 -8.66 -9.02
C THR A 57 -3.08 -8.83 -9.42
N ARG A 58 -2.58 -10.08 -9.40
CA ARG A 58 -1.20 -10.34 -9.81
C ARG A 58 -0.96 -9.96 -11.28
N ASP A 59 -1.87 -10.36 -12.16
CA ASP A 59 -1.76 -10.11 -13.60
C ASP A 59 -1.80 -8.61 -13.92
N ASP A 60 -2.64 -7.83 -13.23
CA ASP A 60 -2.71 -6.38 -13.42
C ASP A 60 -1.47 -5.67 -12.86
N PHE A 61 -0.94 -6.16 -11.74
CA PHE A 61 0.31 -5.64 -11.18
C PHE A 61 1.50 -5.89 -12.11
N ASP A 62 1.59 -7.09 -12.70
CA ASP A 62 2.67 -7.45 -13.63
C ASP A 62 2.58 -6.64 -14.94
N GLN A 63 1.40 -6.16 -15.32
CA GLN A 63 1.20 -5.27 -16.46
C GLN A 63 1.48 -3.80 -16.14
N ASN A 64 0.93 -3.27 -15.04
CA ASN A 64 1.15 -1.91 -14.60
C ASN A 64 1.06 -1.81 -13.07
N PRO A 65 2.19 -1.75 -12.35
CA PRO A 65 2.20 -1.69 -10.89
C PRO A 65 1.69 -0.35 -10.33
N TYR A 66 1.56 0.68 -11.17
CA TYR A 66 1.06 1.99 -10.79
C TYR A 66 -0.44 2.14 -11.03
N MET A 67 -1.11 1.15 -11.62
CA MET A 67 -2.54 1.19 -11.87
C MET A 67 -3.37 1.27 -10.57
N ARG A 68 -4.53 1.93 -10.64
CA ARG A 68 -5.57 1.89 -9.62
C ARG A 68 -6.94 1.65 -10.24
N TYR A 69 -7.69 0.69 -9.70
CA TYR A 69 -9.04 0.39 -10.19
C TYR A 69 -10.01 1.55 -9.97
N ARG A 70 -10.86 1.79 -10.97
CA ARG A 70 -11.90 2.82 -10.95
C ARG A 70 -12.85 2.72 -9.75
N ALA A 71 -13.10 1.51 -9.25
CA ALA A 71 -13.96 1.27 -8.08
C ALA A 71 -13.48 2.01 -6.82
N SER A 72 -12.16 2.25 -6.73
CA SER A 72 -11.55 2.98 -5.60
C SER A 72 -11.47 4.49 -5.81
N GLN A 73 -12.05 5.05 -6.89
CA GLN A 73 -11.93 6.48 -7.24
C GLN A 73 -12.34 7.43 -6.10
N LYS A 74 -13.27 7.00 -5.23
CA LYS A 74 -13.75 7.79 -4.10
C LYS A 74 -12.96 7.59 -2.81
N ASP A 75 -11.98 6.67 -2.80
CA ASP A 75 -11.22 6.42 -1.59
C ASP A 75 -10.34 7.64 -1.26
N LYS A 76 -10.56 8.18 -0.07
CA LYS A 76 -9.96 9.43 0.41
C LYS A 76 -9.73 9.34 1.91
N MET A 77 -8.51 9.66 2.32
CA MET A 77 -8.12 9.89 3.70
C MET A 77 -8.15 11.39 3.99
N ASP A 78 -8.68 11.74 5.16
CA ASP A 78 -8.72 13.07 5.72
C ASP A 78 -8.10 12.96 7.12
N ALA A 79 -7.02 13.69 7.39
CA ALA A 79 -6.27 13.57 8.62
C ALA A 79 -5.78 14.94 9.11
N ASP A 80 -5.89 15.15 10.43
CA ASP A 80 -5.42 16.33 11.12
C ASP A 80 -4.62 15.93 12.37
N HIS A 81 -3.61 16.72 12.70
CA HIS A 81 -2.76 16.51 13.85
C HIS A 81 -2.30 17.84 14.45
N GLU A 82 -2.56 18.04 15.73
CA GLU A 82 -2.03 19.15 16.52
C GLU A 82 -1.19 18.61 17.66
N GLN A 83 -0.03 19.24 17.89
CA GLN A 83 0.90 18.83 18.94
C GLN A 83 1.49 20.04 19.64
N PHE A 84 1.45 19.98 20.96
CA PHE A 84 2.15 20.85 21.88
C PHE A 84 3.13 20.02 22.70
N SER A 85 4.37 20.50 22.88
CA SER A 85 5.27 19.93 23.89
C SER A 85 6.18 20.97 24.49
N LEU A 86 6.31 20.96 25.82
CA LEU A 86 7.27 21.73 26.59
C LEU A 86 8.20 20.77 27.31
N THR A 87 9.49 20.79 26.96
CA THR A 87 10.53 19.96 27.56
C THR A 87 11.49 20.82 28.36
N ALA A 88 11.77 20.43 29.60
CA ALA A 88 12.79 21.02 30.46
C ALA A 88 13.83 19.96 30.83
N ILE A 89 15.11 20.34 30.82
CA ILE A 89 16.21 19.53 31.35
C ILE A 89 16.84 20.29 32.51
N LYS A 90 16.91 19.63 33.67
CA LYS A 90 17.61 20.11 34.85
C LYS A 90 18.83 19.24 35.14
N LYS A 91 19.94 19.88 35.49
CA LYS A 91 21.21 19.26 35.84
C LYS A 91 21.65 19.71 37.24
N PRO A 92 21.01 19.21 38.31
CA PRO A 92 21.33 19.65 39.68
C PRO A 92 22.72 19.20 40.16
N PHE A 93 23.28 18.14 39.55
CA PHE A 93 24.63 17.63 39.84
C PHE A 93 25.31 17.22 38.53
N GLU A 94 26.65 17.17 38.52
CA GLU A 94 27.43 16.85 37.31
C GLU A 94 27.10 15.49 36.67
N ASN A 95 26.59 14.54 37.48
CA ASN A 95 26.27 13.18 37.08
C ASN A 95 24.76 12.87 37.06
N LEU A 96 23.89 13.89 37.20
CA LEU A 96 22.45 13.69 37.21
C LEU A 96 21.73 14.67 36.28
N ASP A 97 21.06 14.11 35.27
CA ASP A 97 20.16 14.84 34.37
C ASP A 97 18.71 14.43 34.65
N ILE A 98 17.84 15.41 34.89
CA ILE A 98 16.40 15.22 35.04
C ILE A 98 15.71 15.86 33.84
N THR A 99 15.06 15.05 33.01
CA THR A 99 14.26 15.53 31.89
C THR A 99 12.77 15.42 32.21
N SER A 100 12.03 16.49 31.99
CA SER A 100 10.58 16.51 32.16
C SER A 100 9.92 17.07 30.90
N THR A 101 8.86 16.43 30.44
CA THR A 101 8.11 16.89 29.26
C THR A 101 6.62 16.93 29.58
N LEU A 102 6.01 18.09 29.36
CA LEU A 102 4.57 18.25 29.29
C LEU A 102 4.17 18.26 27.82
N TYR A 103 3.13 17.52 27.45
CA TYR A 103 2.68 17.45 26.08
C TYR A 103 1.17 17.34 25.99
N ASP A 104 0.65 17.76 24.85
CA ASP A 104 -0.73 17.51 24.41
C ASP A 104 -0.71 17.18 22.92
N ASN A 105 -1.49 16.18 22.51
CA ASN A 105 -1.56 15.74 21.12
C ASN A 105 -3.00 15.40 20.75
N HIS A 106 -3.50 16.03 19.70
CA HIS A 106 -4.78 15.72 19.10
C HIS A 106 -4.54 15.17 17.70
N PHE A 107 -5.12 14.01 17.41
CA PHE A 107 -5.04 13.38 16.11
C PHE A 107 -6.41 12.89 15.71
N HIS A 108 -6.89 13.33 14.56
CA HIS A 108 -8.08 12.77 13.94
C HIS A 108 -7.76 12.29 12.53
N ARG A 109 -8.37 11.16 12.17
CA ARG A 109 -8.25 10.59 10.84
C ARG A 109 -9.52 9.85 10.46
N ASN A 110 -10.10 10.26 9.35
CA ASN A 110 -11.19 9.57 8.69
C ASN A 110 -10.72 9.04 7.33
N TRP A 111 -11.08 7.81 7.00
CA TRP A 111 -10.73 7.23 5.71
C TRP A 111 -11.93 6.53 5.09
N TYR A 112 -12.52 7.19 4.10
CA TYR A 112 -13.55 6.59 3.27
C TYR A 112 -12.91 5.61 2.30
N LYS A 113 -13.31 4.34 2.38
CA LYS A 113 -12.73 3.25 1.58
C LYS A 113 -13.81 2.37 0.99
N LEU A 114 -13.61 1.95 -0.25
CA LEU A 114 -14.38 0.89 -0.86
C LEU A 114 -14.33 -0.36 0.03
N ASN A 115 -15.51 -0.92 0.32
CA ASN A 115 -15.65 -2.10 1.19
C ASN A 115 -16.13 -3.33 0.39
N LYS A 116 -17.10 -3.13 -0.51
CA LYS A 116 -17.76 -4.20 -1.26
C LYS A 116 -18.03 -3.78 -2.70
N VAL A 117 -18.05 -4.78 -3.59
CA VAL A 117 -18.49 -4.65 -4.97
C VAL A 117 -19.57 -5.71 -5.19
N ASN A 118 -20.77 -5.30 -5.63
CA ASN A 118 -21.93 -6.18 -5.81
C ASN A 118 -22.20 -7.10 -4.60
N GLY A 119 -22.12 -6.57 -3.38
CA GLY A 119 -22.36 -7.32 -2.14
C GLY A 119 -21.22 -8.23 -1.67
N HIS A 120 -20.21 -8.47 -2.51
CA HIS A 120 -19.04 -9.28 -2.18
C HIS A 120 -17.93 -8.41 -1.60
N SER A 121 -17.21 -8.91 -0.60
CA SER A 121 -16.03 -8.22 -0.08
C SER A 121 -14.92 -8.24 -1.11
N ILE A 122 -14.05 -7.23 -1.06
CA ILE A 122 -12.90 -7.14 -1.97
C ILE A 122 -12.03 -8.41 -1.87
N GLY A 123 -11.80 -8.90 -0.65
CA GLY A 123 -10.99 -10.10 -0.41
C GLY A 123 -11.56 -11.35 -1.08
N SER A 124 -12.89 -11.55 -1.07
CA SER A 124 -13.50 -12.74 -1.67
C SER A 124 -13.45 -12.73 -3.20
N ILE A 125 -13.50 -11.54 -3.81
CA ILE A 125 -13.36 -11.38 -5.27
C ILE A 125 -11.94 -11.76 -5.70
N LEU A 126 -10.92 -11.26 -4.99
CA LEU A 126 -9.51 -11.52 -5.31
C LEU A 126 -9.10 -13.00 -5.09
N SER A 127 -9.63 -13.66 -4.05
CA SER A 127 -9.36 -15.08 -3.81
C SER A 127 -9.99 -15.98 -4.86
N ASN A 128 -11.22 -15.67 -5.29
CA ASN A 128 -11.93 -16.49 -6.27
C ASN A 128 -11.28 -16.45 -7.65
N ILE A 129 -10.78 -15.29 -8.10
CA ILE A 129 -10.08 -15.17 -9.39
C ILE A 129 -8.81 -16.02 -9.39
N THR A 130 -8.02 -15.97 -8.32
CA THR A 130 -6.76 -16.72 -8.20
C THR A 130 -7.00 -18.23 -8.26
N VAL A 131 -8.02 -18.73 -7.55
CA VAL A 131 -8.38 -20.16 -7.52
C VAL A 131 -8.89 -20.63 -8.88
N GLN A 132 -9.70 -19.83 -9.57
CA GLN A 132 -10.24 -20.17 -10.90
C GLN A 132 -9.12 -20.27 -11.96
N ILE A 133 -8.19 -19.31 -11.99
CA ILE A 133 -7.05 -19.32 -12.92
C ILE A 133 -6.15 -20.55 -12.69
N GLN A 134 -5.88 -20.88 -11.42
CA GLN A 134 -5.05 -22.04 -11.08
C GLN A 134 -5.71 -23.37 -11.49
N LEU A 135 -7.03 -23.50 -11.31
CA LEU A 135 -7.80 -24.64 -11.78
C LEU A 135 -7.75 -24.77 -13.31
N ILE A 136 -8.01 -23.68 -14.05
CA ILE A 136 -7.96 -23.68 -15.52
C ILE A 136 -6.57 -24.10 -16.03
N ASN A 137 -5.49 -23.55 -15.47
CA ASN A 137 -4.12 -23.89 -15.86
C ASN A 137 -3.80 -25.37 -15.59
N TYR A 138 -4.26 -25.92 -14.46
CA TYR A 138 -4.11 -27.33 -14.14
C TYR A 138 -4.84 -28.23 -15.14
N TYR A 139 -6.10 -27.93 -15.48
CA TYR A 139 -6.85 -28.71 -16.47
C TYR A 139 -6.20 -28.67 -17.85
N LEU A 140 -5.73 -27.50 -18.29
CA LEU A 140 -5.06 -27.35 -19.58
C LEU A 140 -3.78 -28.19 -19.66
N LEU A 141 -2.93 -28.13 -18.62
CA LEU A 141 -1.71 -28.95 -18.54
C LEU A 141 -2.03 -30.46 -18.58
N THR A 142 -3.07 -30.88 -17.86
CA THR A 142 -3.50 -32.28 -17.81
C THR A 142 -4.00 -32.78 -19.17
N ILE A 143 -4.76 -31.96 -19.90
CA ILE A 143 -5.23 -32.28 -21.26
C ILE A 143 -4.04 -32.38 -22.23
N VAL A 144 -3.10 -31.44 -22.17
CA VAL A 144 -1.88 -31.47 -23.01
C VAL A 144 -1.06 -32.74 -22.75
N LEU A 145 -0.88 -33.12 -21.48
CA LEU A 145 -0.21 -34.37 -21.09
C LEU A 145 -0.97 -35.61 -21.61
N MET A 146 -2.30 -35.65 -21.50
CA MET A 146 -3.11 -36.75 -22.05
C MET A 146 -2.96 -36.86 -23.57
N ILE A 147 -3.03 -35.75 -24.30
CA ILE A 147 -2.85 -35.73 -25.76
C ILE A 147 -1.45 -36.25 -26.13
N PHE A 148 -0.42 -35.81 -25.41
CA PHE A 148 0.95 -36.27 -25.62
C PHE A 148 1.09 -37.78 -25.36
N MET A 149 0.47 -38.30 -24.30
CA MET A 149 0.46 -39.73 -24.00
C MET A 149 -0.28 -40.55 -25.07
N ILE A 150 -1.41 -40.04 -25.58
CA ILE A 150 -2.17 -40.68 -26.66
C ILE A 150 -1.36 -40.70 -27.96
N LEU A 151 -0.78 -39.57 -28.35
CA LEU A 151 0.08 -39.47 -29.54
C LEU A 151 1.29 -40.40 -29.44
N ARG A 152 1.97 -40.44 -28.28
CA ARG A 152 3.08 -41.36 -28.03
C ARG A 152 2.64 -42.83 -28.13
N ARG A 153 1.42 -43.14 -27.69
CA ARG A 153 0.84 -44.48 -27.84
C ARG A 153 0.56 -44.80 -29.31
N ILE A 154 -0.07 -43.89 -30.06
CA ILE A 154 -0.36 -44.08 -31.50
C ILE A 154 0.92 -44.29 -32.31
N ILE A 155 1.94 -43.46 -32.10
CA ILE A 155 3.25 -43.58 -32.78
C ILE A 155 3.90 -44.94 -32.49
N LYS A 156 3.75 -45.49 -31.29
CA LYS A 156 4.26 -46.82 -30.93
C LYS A 156 3.56 -47.97 -31.67
N TYR A 157 2.32 -47.77 -32.14
CA TYR A 157 1.54 -48.78 -32.86
C TYR A 157 1.47 -48.57 -34.39
N MET A 158 2.04 -47.47 -34.90
CA MET A 158 2.28 -47.33 -36.34
C MET A 158 3.53 -48.13 -36.71
N SER A 159 3.36 -49.25 -37.42
CA SER A 159 4.50 -49.95 -38.02
C SER A 159 5.13 -49.08 -39.12
N PRO A 160 6.47 -49.14 -39.31
CA PRO A 160 7.10 -48.41 -40.40
C PRO A 160 6.68 -49.04 -41.72
N VAL A 161 5.87 -48.32 -42.50
CA VAL A 161 5.61 -48.65 -43.90
C VAL A 161 6.88 -48.32 -44.68
N VAL A 162 7.76 -49.30 -44.83
CA VAL A 162 8.94 -49.20 -45.69
C VAL A 162 8.46 -49.37 -47.13
N PHE A 163 8.34 -48.25 -47.87
CA PHE A 163 8.18 -48.30 -49.31
C PHE A 163 9.50 -48.81 -49.92
N LYS A 164 9.49 -50.04 -50.45
CA LYS A 164 10.52 -50.49 -51.39
C LYS A 164 10.21 -49.86 -52.75
N LEU A 165 11.06 -48.94 -53.19
CA LEU A 165 11.12 -48.52 -54.59
C LEU A 165 11.91 -49.58 -55.38
N SER A 166 11.33 -49.98 -56.51
CA SER A 166 11.90 -50.92 -57.49
C SER A 166 13.11 -50.34 -58.22
#